data_AF-A0A5F5Y2G8-F1
#
_entry.id   AF-A0A5F5Y2G8-F1
#
_cell.length_a   1.000
_cell.length_b   1.000
_cell.length_c   1.000
_cell.angle_alpha   90.00
_cell.angle_beta   90.00
_cell.angle_gamma   90.00
#
_symmetry.space_group_name_H-M   'P 1'
#
loop_
_entity.id
_entity.type
_entity.pdbx_description
1 polymer ?
#
loop_
_entity_poly.entity_id
_entity_poly.type
_entity_poly.pdbx_seq_one_letter_code
_entity_poly.pdbx_strand_id
1 'polypeptide(L)'
;MEGVSALLARCPTAGLAGGLGVTACAAAGVLLYRIARRMKPTHTIVNCWFCNQDTVVPYGNRNCWDCPHCEQYNGFQENGDYNKPIPAQYLEHLNHVVSSVPGPRPPAQPQQWVSSQVLLCRRCSHHQTTKIKQLAAFAPRDEGRYDEEIEVYRHHLEQMYKLCRPCQAAVEYYIKHQNRQLRALLLSHQFKRREADQTHTQSFSSAAKAPVQVIVLRALAFLACTFLLTIAFYGTSNPFAPEATLPPALPPGGNGSAAPDNGTAPGVDGWQQLLGLLPEHAAEKLREAWAFGQSHQMGVVALGLLTCLLAMLLAGRIRLRRIDAFSTCLWALLLGLHLAEQYLQAASPGWLETLKFSTTSLCCLVGFTAAVATRKATGTRRFRPRSL
;
A
#
# COMPACT_ATOMS: atom_id res chain seq x y z
N MET A 1 52.54 -4.28 10.51
CA MET A 1 53.06 -3.67 9.27
C MET A 1 54.11 -4.61 8.66
N GLU A 2 53.77 -5.88 8.44
CA GLU A 2 54.75 -6.93 8.02
C GLU A 2 54.19 -7.90 6.96
N GLY A 3 52.87 -7.94 6.73
CA GLY A 3 52.25 -8.82 5.72
C GLY A 3 52.25 -8.28 4.28
N VAL A 4 52.64 -7.02 4.07
CA VAL A 4 52.58 -6.35 2.75
C VAL A 4 53.89 -6.49 1.96
N SER A 5 55.03 -6.65 2.64
CA SER A 5 56.33 -6.81 1.97
C SER A 5 56.51 -8.19 1.30
N ALA A 6 55.79 -9.22 1.76
CA ALA A 6 55.88 -10.57 1.18
C ALA A 6 55.14 -10.70 -0.17
N LEU A 7 54.20 -9.81 -0.47
CA LEU A 7 53.41 -9.81 -1.69
C LEU A 7 54.10 -9.09 -2.86
N LEU A 8 55.08 -8.23 -2.57
CA LEU A 8 55.84 -7.46 -3.58
C LEU A 8 57.07 -8.21 -4.13
N ALA A 9 57.47 -9.33 -3.53
CA ALA A 9 58.67 -10.08 -3.94
C ALA A 9 58.41 -11.17 -5.00
N ARG A 10 57.17 -11.33 -5.51
CA ARG A 10 56.79 -12.49 -6.35
C ARG A 10 56.32 -12.16 -7.77
N CYS A 11 56.54 -10.96 -8.27
CA CYS A 11 56.28 -10.65 -9.68
C CYS A 11 57.54 -10.91 -10.53
N PRO A 12 57.47 -11.78 -11.54
CA PRO A 12 58.59 -11.99 -12.45
C PRO A 12 58.84 -10.73 -13.26
N THR A 13 60.07 -10.23 -13.20
CA THR A 13 60.62 -9.24 -14.12
C THR A 13 60.79 -9.88 -15.49
N ALA A 14 59.80 -9.75 -16.36
CA ALA A 14 59.94 -10.09 -17.77
C ALA A 14 59.24 -9.03 -18.64
N GLY A 15 60.03 -8.38 -19.49
CA GLY A 15 59.53 -7.79 -20.73
C GLY A 15 59.19 -6.31 -20.70
N LEU A 16 60.22 -5.50 -20.96
CA LEU A 16 60.18 -4.30 -21.80
C LEU A 16 58.84 -4.04 -22.54
N ALA A 17 58.08 -3.06 -22.05
CA ALA A 17 57.20 -2.22 -22.85
C ALA A 17 57.08 -0.85 -22.15
N GLY A 18 58.20 -0.11 -22.16
CA GLY A 18 58.31 1.22 -21.55
C GLY A 18 57.45 2.25 -22.29
N GLY A 19 56.64 2.99 -21.54
CA GLY A 19 55.97 4.22 -22.00
C GLY A 19 54.50 4.36 -21.57
N LEU A 20 53.74 3.26 -21.60
CA LEU A 20 52.28 3.30 -21.35
C LEU A 20 51.87 2.91 -19.91
N GLY A 21 52.67 2.11 -19.21
CA GLY A 21 52.35 1.66 -17.85
C GLY A 21 52.53 2.74 -16.78
N VAL A 22 53.59 3.55 -16.89
CA VAL A 22 53.92 4.58 -15.88
C VAL A 22 52.95 5.76 -15.95
N THR A 23 52.51 6.13 -17.15
CA THR A 23 51.53 7.20 -17.38
C THR A 23 50.12 6.80 -16.94
N ALA A 24 49.71 5.54 -17.15
CA ALA A 24 48.44 5.01 -16.68
C ALA A 24 48.35 4.98 -15.13
N CYS A 25 49.42 4.55 -14.44
CA CYS A 25 49.46 4.54 -12.98
C CYS A 25 49.46 5.95 -12.38
N ALA A 26 50.18 6.90 -12.97
CA ALA A 26 50.18 8.30 -12.52
C ALA A 26 48.82 8.97 -12.76
N ALA A 27 48.18 8.75 -13.91
CA ALA A 27 46.85 9.27 -14.21
C ALA A 27 45.77 8.69 -13.28
N ALA A 28 45.85 7.38 -12.97
CA ALA A 28 44.97 6.75 -11.99
C ALA A 28 45.17 7.32 -10.57
N GLY A 29 46.42 7.55 -10.16
CA GLY A 29 46.74 8.18 -8.88
C GLY A 29 46.20 9.61 -8.76
N VAL A 30 46.33 10.42 -9.82
CA VAL A 30 45.78 11.79 -9.86
C VAL A 30 44.25 11.78 -9.87
N LEU A 31 43.62 10.83 -10.57
CA LEU A 31 42.18 10.68 -10.58
C LEU A 31 41.65 10.27 -9.21
N LEU A 32 42.28 9.28 -8.56
CA LEU A 32 41.96 8.87 -7.18
C LEU A 32 42.19 9.99 -6.18
N TYR A 33 43.27 10.77 -6.31
CA TYR A 33 43.53 11.95 -5.49
C TYR A 33 42.46 13.04 -5.70
N ARG A 34 42.02 13.28 -6.94
CA ARG A 34 40.91 14.20 -7.25
C ARG A 34 39.55 13.72 -6.76
N ILE A 35 39.31 12.40 -6.79
CA ILE A 35 38.09 11.79 -6.23
C ILE A 35 38.11 11.88 -4.69
N ALA A 36 39.25 11.55 -4.06
CA ALA A 36 39.43 11.66 -2.61
C ALA A 36 39.37 13.12 -2.11
N ARG A 37 39.77 14.09 -2.95
CA ARG A 37 39.61 15.53 -2.68
C ARG A 37 38.32 16.13 -3.23
N ARG A 38 37.36 15.32 -3.72
CA ARG A 38 36.01 15.86 -3.97
C ARG A 38 35.51 16.45 -2.66
N MET A 39 35.26 17.76 -2.71
CA MET A 39 34.73 18.53 -1.61
C MET A 39 33.55 17.76 -1.00
N LYS A 40 33.54 17.64 0.33
CA LYS A 40 32.38 17.12 1.04
C LYS A 40 31.15 17.92 0.55
N PRO A 41 29.98 17.27 0.37
CA PRO A 41 28.78 17.98 -0.04
C PRO A 41 28.61 19.23 0.83
N THR A 42 28.29 20.38 0.25
CA THR A 42 28.07 21.59 1.07
C THR A 42 26.79 21.44 1.89
N HIS A 43 25.80 20.73 1.34
CA HIS A 43 24.49 20.49 1.94
C HIS A 43 24.12 19.01 1.83
N THR A 44 23.19 18.58 2.67
CA THR A 44 22.64 17.23 2.66
C THR A 44 21.18 17.26 3.10
N ILE A 45 20.41 16.29 2.61
CA ILE A 45 19.02 16.10 3.02
C ILE A 45 19.03 15.29 4.31
N VAL A 46 18.30 15.78 5.30
CA VAL A 46 18.10 15.14 6.60
C VAL A 46 16.63 15.06 6.91
N ASN A 47 16.23 14.04 7.65
CA ASN A 47 14.85 13.84 8.08
C ASN A 47 14.71 14.21 9.57
N CYS A 48 13.65 14.94 9.91
CA CYS A 48 13.36 15.28 11.30
C CYS A 48 12.76 14.08 12.06
N TRP A 49 13.39 13.68 13.16
CA TRP A 49 12.93 12.59 14.02
C TRP A 49 11.49 12.79 14.56
N PHE A 50 11.09 14.04 14.80
CA PHE A 50 9.82 14.36 15.47
C PHE A 50 8.63 14.49 14.52
N CYS A 51 8.80 15.22 13.42
CA CYS A 51 7.71 15.48 12.47
C CYS A 51 7.83 14.69 11.16
N ASN A 52 8.91 13.92 10.99
CA ASN A 52 9.17 13.10 9.81
C ASN A 52 9.12 13.89 8.50
N GLN A 53 9.59 15.14 8.52
CA GLN A 53 9.72 15.99 7.35
C GLN A 53 11.19 16.09 6.96
N ASP A 54 11.46 16.00 5.66
CA ASP A 54 12.79 16.19 5.11
C ASP A 54 13.12 17.68 5.01
N THR A 55 14.35 18.03 5.32
CA THR A 55 14.88 19.38 5.12
C THR A 55 16.33 19.32 4.65
N VAL A 56 16.85 20.47 4.22
CA VAL A 56 18.23 20.60 3.72
C VAL A 56 19.04 21.38 4.72
N VAL A 57 20.16 20.81 5.15
CA VAL A 57 21.08 21.46 6.10
C VAL A 57 22.51 21.44 5.56
N PRO A 58 23.40 22.35 6.01
CA PRO A 58 24.82 22.23 5.75
C PRO A 58 25.34 20.86 6.18
N TYR A 59 26.22 20.23 5.40
CA TYR A 59 26.67 18.85 5.67
C TYR A 59 27.36 18.68 7.04
N GLY A 60 28.03 19.72 7.53
CA GLY A 60 28.60 19.76 8.87
C GLY A 60 27.55 19.72 9.98
N ASN A 61 26.33 20.18 9.69
CA ASN A 61 25.23 20.30 10.63
C ASN A 61 24.22 19.16 10.53
N ARG A 62 24.52 18.09 9.78
CA ARG A 62 23.60 16.96 9.57
C ARG A 62 23.10 16.28 10.87
N ASN A 63 23.83 16.46 11.97
CA ASN A 63 23.50 15.97 13.30
C ASN A 63 23.47 17.11 14.35
N CYS A 64 23.24 18.37 13.96
CA CYS A 64 23.05 19.47 14.90
C CYS A 64 22.26 20.61 14.23
N TRP A 65 20.94 20.45 14.19
CA TRP A 65 20.07 21.41 13.52
C TRP A 65 18.70 21.48 14.18
N ASP A 66 18.05 22.64 14.15
CA ASP A 66 16.67 22.81 14.60
C ASP A 66 15.72 22.69 13.40
N CYS A 67 14.64 21.92 13.55
CA CYS A 67 13.72 21.67 12.44
C CYS A 67 12.91 22.92 12.10
N PRO A 68 12.87 23.37 10.82
CA PRO A 68 12.10 24.55 10.45
C PRO A 68 10.57 24.35 10.49
N HIS A 69 10.10 23.10 10.65
CA HIS A 69 8.67 22.77 10.67
C HIS A 69 8.08 22.65 12.08
N CYS A 70 8.84 22.09 13.02
CA CYS A 70 8.36 21.82 14.39
C CYS A 70 9.28 22.41 15.48
N GLU A 71 10.33 23.12 15.08
CA GLU A 71 11.27 23.83 15.97
C GLU A 71 12.01 22.91 16.96
N GLN A 72 11.96 21.60 16.74
CA GLN A 72 12.66 20.62 17.57
C GLN A 72 14.10 20.41 17.10
N TYR A 73 15.03 20.35 18.07
CA TYR A 73 16.43 20.08 17.83
C TYR A 73 16.68 18.63 17.42
N ASN A 74 17.41 18.42 16.33
CA ASN A 74 17.83 17.14 15.78
C ASN A 74 19.35 17.04 15.86
N GLY A 75 19.82 16.33 16.89
CA GLY A 75 21.24 16.07 17.10
C GLY A 75 21.45 15.08 18.22
N PHE A 76 21.88 13.87 17.86
CA PHE A 76 21.93 12.72 18.77
C PHE A 76 23.32 12.10 18.84
N GLN A 77 23.68 11.54 19.99
CA GLN A 77 24.84 10.68 20.19
C GLN A 77 24.50 9.25 19.75
N GLU A 78 25.49 8.37 19.65
CA GLU A 78 25.29 6.98 19.21
C GLU A 78 24.39 6.18 20.17
N ASN A 79 24.33 6.57 21.45
CA ASN A 79 23.45 5.98 22.45
C ASN A 79 21.99 6.50 22.38
N GLY A 80 21.69 7.46 21.49
CA GLY A 80 20.37 8.08 21.34
C GLY A 80 20.12 9.33 22.17
N ASP A 81 21.04 9.74 23.04
CA ASP A 81 20.93 10.99 23.80
C ASP A 81 21.17 12.22 22.92
N TYR A 82 20.74 13.40 23.38
CA TYR A 82 21.13 14.63 22.70
C TYR A 82 22.64 14.86 22.76
N ASN A 83 23.21 15.36 21.68
CA ASN A 83 24.63 15.74 21.61
C ASN A 83 24.94 17.13 22.17
N LYS A 84 23.93 17.81 22.73
CA LYS A 84 24.07 19.04 23.50
C LYS A 84 23.10 19.01 24.68
N PRO A 85 23.40 19.66 25.80
CA PRO A 85 22.42 19.84 26.86
C PRO A 85 21.24 20.67 26.33
N ILE A 86 20.01 20.27 26.67
CA ILE A 86 18.79 21.03 26.36
C ILE A 86 18.20 21.59 27.67
N PRO A 87 18.49 22.87 28.02
CA PRO A 87 18.04 23.46 29.28
C PRO A 87 16.54 23.38 29.55
N ALA A 88 15.73 23.51 28.50
CA ALA A 88 14.28 23.42 28.59
C ALA A 88 13.78 22.07 29.13
N GLN A 89 14.55 20.98 28.98
CA GLN A 89 14.15 19.66 29.51
C GLN A 89 14.12 19.59 31.03
N TYR A 90 14.92 20.42 31.72
CA TYR A 90 15.02 20.41 33.19
C TYR A 90 14.66 21.74 33.84
N LEU A 91 14.54 22.83 33.07
CA LEU A 91 14.09 24.14 33.54
C LEU A 91 12.76 24.50 32.90
N GLU A 92 11.67 24.30 33.66
CA GLU A 92 10.30 24.53 33.21
C GLU A 92 10.08 25.94 32.62
N HIS A 93 10.71 26.96 33.20
CA HIS A 93 10.58 28.35 32.77
C HIS A 93 11.20 28.64 31.38
N LEU A 94 11.99 27.71 30.83
CA LEU A 94 12.55 27.79 29.49
C LEU A 94 11.68 27.07 28.44
N ASN A 95 10.64 26.35 28.86
CA ASN A 95 9.68 25.76 27.93
C ASN A 95 8.84 26.87 27.29
N HIS A 96 8.93 27.01 25.97
CA HIS A 96 8.04 27.89 25.22
C HIS A 96 6.66 27.25 25.07
N VAL A 97 5.62 28.07 24.97
CA VAL A 97 4.26 27.58 24.73
C VAL A 97 4.18 27.11 23.28
N VAL A 98 4.09 25.80 23.07
CA VAL A 98 3.77 25.24 21.75
C VAL A 98 2.31 25.54 21.44
N SER A 99 2.04 26.68 20.81
CA SER A 99 0.75 26.91 20.16
C SER A 99 0.72 26.04 18.91
N SER A 100 0.04 24.88 18.99
CA SER A 100 -0.27 24.11 17.78
C SER A 100 -0.89 25.06 16.74
N VAL A 101 -0.33 25.07 15.53
CA VAL A 101 -0.71 25.89 14.35
C VAL A 101 -2.15 26.43 14.43
N PRO A 102 -2.38 27.75 14.34
CA PRO A 102 -3.73 28.29 14.31
C PRO A 102 -4.45 27.80 13.04
N GLY A 103 -5.50 27.00 13.21
CA GLY A 103 -6.57 26.98 12.22
C GLY A 103 -7.22 28.39 12.14
N PRO A 104 -8.06 28.69 11.13
CA PRO A 104 -8.54 30.06 10.82
C PRO A 104 -9.48 30.71 11.86
N ARG A 105 -9.47 30.31 13.13
CA ARG A 105 -10.30 30.88 14.18
C ARG A 105 -9.51 31.91 15.00
N PRO A 106 -10.14 33.02 15.41
CA PRO A 106 -9.50 33.96 16.30
C PRO A 106 -9.10 33.24 17.60
N PRO A 107 -7.94 33.56 18.19
CA PRO A 107 -7.45 32.87 19.37
C PRO A 107 -8.39 33.18 20.53
N ALA A 108 -9.22 32.21 20.93
CA ALA A 108 -9.59 32.13 22.33
C ALA A 108 -8.25 32.01 23.07
N GLN A 109 -7.96 33.00 23.93
CA GLN A 109 -6.67 33.17 24.62
C GLN A 109 -6.05 31.82 24.97
N PRO A 110 -4.76 31.59 24.66
CA PRO A 110 -4.10 30.35 25.05
C PRO A 110 -4.31 30.19 26.55
N GLN A 111 -4.81 29.03 26.98
CA GLN A 111 -4.82 28.70 28.40
C GLN A 111 -3.36 28.78 28.86
N GLN A 112 -3.01 29.87 29.51
CA GLN A 112 -1.70 30.09 30.08
C GLN A 112 -1.45 28.90 31.01
N TRP A 113 -0.53 28.02 30.61
CA TRP A 113 -0.13 26.91 31.46
C TRP A 113 0.29 27.49 32.81
N VAL A 114 -0.41 27.09 33.87
CA VAL A 114 -0.06 27.55 35.22
C VAL A 114 1.24 26.86 35.57
N SER A 115 2.32 27.64 35.65
CA SER A 115 3.61 27.09 36.04
C SER A 115 3.53 26.47 37.43
N SER A 116 4.30 25.41 37.67
CA SER A 116 4.43 24.81 38.99
C SER A 116 4.87 25.82 40.07
N GLN A 117 5.57 26.88 39.68
CA GLN A 117 5.98 27.99 40.56
C GLN A 117 4.79 28.81 41.09
N VAL A 118 3.69 28.86 40.34
CA VAL A 118 2.46 29.59 40.71
C VAL A 118 1.50 28.68 41.48
N LEU A 119 1.49 27.37 41.18
CA LEU A 119 0.57 26.40 41.77
C LEU A 119 1.07 25.83 43.11
N LEU A 120 2.38 25.69 43.29
CA LEU A 120 2.99 25.04 44.44
C LEU A 120 3.61 26.08 45.38
N CYS A 121 3.58 25.81 46.69
CA CYS A 121 4.36 26.60 47.64
C CYS A 121 5.87 26.42 47.37
N ARG A 122 6.69 27.40 47.78
CA ARG A 122 8.14 27.41 47.51
C ARG A 122 8.85 26.10 47.89
N ARG A 123 8.48 25.51 49.05
CA ARG A 123 9.04 24.23 49.50
C ARG A 123 8.68 23.09 48.55
N CYS A 124 7.40 22.97 48.17
CA CYS A 124 6.95 21.91 47.27
C CYS A 124 7.52 22.08 45.85
N SER A 125 7.63 23.31 45.34
CA SER A 125 8.27 23.59 44.05
C SER A 125 9.76 23.16 44.05
N HIS A 126 10.49 23.45 45.14
CA HIS A 126 11.87 22.99 45.29
C HIS A 126 11.98 21.47 45.41
N HIS A 127 11.05 20.83 46.12
CA HIS A 127 10.97 19.36 46.21
C HIS A 127 10.73 18.72 44.84
N GLN A 128 9.83 19.26 44.01
CA GLN A 128 9.59 18.75 42.65
C GLN A 128 10.85 18.88 41.79
N THR A 129 11.53 20.03 41.86
CA THR A 129 12.81 20.22 41.15
C THR A 129 13.88 19.23 41.60
N THR A 130 13.97 18.97 42.91
CA THR A 130 14.94 18.03 43.48
C THR A 130 14.62 16.59 43.09
N LYS A 131 13.34 16.20 43.12
CA LYS A 131 12.88 14.89 42.65
C LYS A 131 13.28 14.63 41.20
N ILE A 132 13.05 15.60 40.31
CA ILE A 132 13.44 15.49 38.89
C ILE A 132 14.96 15.34 38.74
N LYS A 133 15.74 16.16 39.44
CA LYS A 133 17.21 16.08 39.41
C LYS A 133 17.73 14.72 39.89
N GLN A 134 17.14 14.17 40.95
CA GLN A 134 17.53 12.88 41.49
C GLN A 134 17.13 11.72 40.57
N LEU A 135 15.92 11.75 39.99
CA LEU A 135 15.53 10.77 38.97
C LEU A 135 16.44 10.81 37.74
N ALA A 136 16.81 12.00 37.27
CA ALA A 136 17.71 12.15 36.12
C ALA A 136 19.15 11.71 36.42
N ALA A 137 19.57 11.75 37.69
CA ALA A 137 20.88 11.30 38.14
C ALA A 137 20.90 9.82 38.56
N PHE A 138 19.80 9.09 38.40
CA PHE A 138 19.73 7.68 38.75
C PHE A 138 20.67 6.87 37.84
N ALA A 139 21.47 6.01 38.45
CA ALA A 139 22.26 5.00 37.77
C ALA A 139 21.94 3.63 38.41
N PRO A 140 21.54 2.63 37.62
CA PRO A 140 21.25 1.30 38.15
C PRO A 140 22.54 0.68 38.71
N ARG A 141 22.38 -0.18 39.72
CA ARG A 141 23.49 -1.02 40.22
C ARG A 141 23.76 -2.20 39.30
N ASP A 142 22.71 -2.67 38.64
CA ASP A 142 22.70 -3.78 37.70
C ASP A 142 21.77 -3.44 36.53
N GLU A 143 22.34 -3.31 35.33
CA GLU A 143 21.60 -2.98 34.11
C GLU A 143 20.49 -3.98 33.80
N GLY A 144 20.67 -5.26 34.17
CA GLY A 144 19.65 -6.30 33.97
C GLY A 144 18.40 -6.13 34.84
N ARG A 145 18.47 -5.29 35.89
CA ARG A 145 17.37 -4.99 36.81
C ARG A 145 16.98 -3.51 36.80
N TYR A 146 17.36 -2.78 35.75
CA TYR A 146 17.09 -1.34 35.63
C TYR A 146 15.63 -0.99 35.96
N ASP A 147 14.67 -1.68 35.32
CA ASP A 147 13.23 -1.39 35.45
C ASP A 147 12.71 -1.56 36.89
N GLU A 148 13.21 -2.56 37.62
CA GLU A 148 12.83 -2.78 39.01
C GLU A 148 13.47 -1.73 39.93
N GLU A 149 14.76 -1.46 39.74
CA GLU A 149 15.50 -0.52 40.57
C GLU A 149 15.00 0.93 40.40
N ILE A 150 14.70 1.36 39.17
CA ILE A 150 14.19 2.70 38.90
C ILE A 150 12.81 2.91 39.51
N GLU A 151 11.93 1.90 39.48
CA GLU A 151 10.58 2.01 40.06
C GLU A 151 10.64 2.07 41.60
N VAL A 152 11.49 1.26 42.24
CA VAL A 152 11.71 1.35 43.70
C VAL A 152 12.28 2.71 44.08
N TYR A 153 13.28 3.20 43.33
CA TYR A 153 13.87 4.50 43.56
C TYR A 153 12.86 5.63 43.38
N ARG A 154 12.07 5.59 42.31
CA ARG A 154 10.99 6.54 42.06
C ARG A 154 9.97 6.58 43.19
N HIS A 155 9.55 5.41 43.69
CA HIS A 155 8.62 5.33 44.81
C HIS A 155 9.21 5.96 46.08
N HIS A 156 10.49 5.69 46.37
CA HIS A 156 11.19 6.32 47.48
C HIS A 156 11.20 7.85 47.37
N LEU A 157 11.52 8.39 46.19
CA LEU A 157 11.52 9.83 45.95
C LEU A 157 10.12 10.45 46.06
N GLU A 158 9.08 9.72 45.66
CA GLU A 158 7.68 10.15 45.83
C GLU A 158 7.29 10.30 47.30
N GLN A 159 7.72 9.38 48.15
CA GLN A 159 7.45 9.44 49.58
C GLN A 159 8.26 10.55 50.27
N MET A 160 9.55 10.66 49.93
CA MET A 160 10.46 11.64 50.53
C MET A 160 10.10 13.08 50.14
N TYR A 161 9.76 13.31 48.87
CA TYR A 161 9.45 14.64 48.32
C TYR A 161 7.96 14.87 48.06
N LYS A 162 7.10 14.29 48.92
CA LYS A 162 5.64 14.46 48.84
C LYS A 162 5.22 15.93 48.92
N LEU A 163 4.14 16.25 48.21
CA LEU A 163 3.50 17.56 48.31
C LEU A 163 2.84 17.73 49.68
N CYS A 164 2.75 18.98 50.16
CA CYS A 164 1.89 19.27 51.31
C CYS A 164 0.41 19.18 50.88
N ARG A 165 -0.48 18.91 51.85
CA ARG A 165 -1.91 18.73 51.59
C ARG A 165 -2.55 19.87 50.76
N PRO A 166 -2.27 21.16 51.02
CA PRO A 166 -2.81 22.26 50.20
C PRO A 166 -2.35 22.21 48.74
N CYS A 167 -1.04 21.98 48.50
CA CYS A 167 -0.51 21.91 47.14
C CYS A 167 -1.00 20.66 46.40
N GLN A 168 -1.15 19.53 47.09
CA GLN A 168 -1.73 18.34 46.51
C GLN A 168 -3.17 18.58 46.05
N ALA A 169 -4.00 19.17 46.91
CA ALA A 169 -5.38 19.53 46.56
C ALA A 169 -5.45 20.52 45.38
N ALA A 170 -4.55 21.51 45.36
CA ALA A 170 -4.46 22.48 44.26
C ALA A 170 -4.10 21.81 42.92
N VAL A 171 -3.13 20.89 42.92
CA VAL A 171 -2.75 20.11 41.73
C VAL A 171 -3.90 19.23 41.25
N GLU A 172 -4.53 18.48 42.14
CA GLU A 172 -5.67 17.61 41.80
C GLU A 172 -6.85 18.42 41.23
N TYR A 173 -7.17 19.57 41.83
CA TYR A 173 -8.17 20.49 41.31
C TYR A 173 -7.82 20.98 39.91
N TYR A 174 -6.59 21.44 39.70
CA TYR A 174 -6.17 21.99 38.41
C TYR A 174 -6.16 20.93 37.31
N ILE A 175 -5.64 19.73 37.58
CA ILE A 175 -5.68 18.60 36.63
C ILE A 175 -7.12 18.23 36.29
N LYS A 176 -8.01 18.17 37.30
CA LYS A 176 -9.44 17.89 37.07
C LYS A 176 -10.10 18.97 36.22
N HIS A 177 -9.76 20.23 36.47
CA HIS A 177 -10.24 21.37 35.69
C HIS A 177 -9.77 21.27 34.22
N GLN A 178 -8.47 21.08 33.98
CA GLN A 178 -7.92 20.93 32.64
C GLN A 178 -8.51 19.73 31.89
N ASN A 179 -8.64 18.57 32.54
CA ASN A 179 -9.26 17.39 31.94
C ASN A 179 -10.70 17.64 31.51
N ARG A 180 -11.46 18.43 32.29
CA ARG A 180 -12.82 18.81 31.91
C ARG A 180 -12.83 19.71 30.67
N GLN A 181 -11.92 20.68 30.59
CA GLN A 181 -11.79 21.58 29.44
C GLN A 181 -11.37 20.81 28.18
N LEU A 182 -10.33 19.97 28.28
CA LEU A 182 -9.85 19.14 27.17
C LEU A 182 -10.93 18.18 26.67
N ARG A 183 -11.70 17.53 27.57
CA ARG A 183 -12.83 16.68 27.16
C ARG A 183 -13.87 17.46 26.36
N ALA A 184 -14.22 18.67 26.78
CA ALA A 184 -15.16 19.51 26.05
C ALA A 184 -14.63 19.87 24.65
N LEU A 185 -13.35 20.24 24.55
CA LEU A 185 -12.70 20.52 23.27
C LEU A 185 -12.65 19.29 22.35
N LEU A 186 -12.24 18.13 22.87
CA LEU A 186 -12.18 16.87 22.12
C LEU A 186 -13.57 16.45 21.62
N LEU A 187 -14.61 16.57 22.45
CA LEU A 187 -15.98 16.32 22.02
C LEU A 187 -16.39 17.27 20.90
N SER A 188 -16.12 18.57 21.04
CA SER A 188 -16.42 19.56 19.99
C SER A 188 -15.68 19.27 18.67
N HIS A 189 -14.45 18.75 18.76
CA HIS A 189 -13.67 18.35 17.60
C HIS A 189 -14.22 17.07 16.95
N GLN A 190 -14.68 16.10 17.74
CA GLN A 190 -15.37 14.92 17.23
C GLN A 190 -16.67 15.28 16.50
N PHE A 191 -17.46 16.21 17.04
CA PHE A 191 -18.67 16.71 16.36
C PHE A 191 -18.34 17.40 15.04
N LYS A 192 -17.37 18.33 15.03
CA LYS A 192 -16.91 19.01 13.80
C LYS A 192 -16.35 18.03 12.76
N ARG A 193 -15.60 17.02 13.19
CA ARG A 193 -15.09 15.97 12.30
C ARG A 193 -16.23 15.14 11.70
N ARG A 194 -17.26 14.82 12.49
CA ARG A 194 -18.45 14.11 12.01
C ARG A 194 -19.25 14.94 11.01
N GLU A 195 -19.37 16.25 11.23
CA GLU A 195 -20.00 17.17 10.27
C GLU A 195 -19.18 17.29 8.96
N ALA A 196 -17.85 17.38 9.07
CA ALA A 196 -16.94 17.36 7.91
C ALA A 196 -17.03 16.03 7.14
N ASP A 197 -17.08 14.89 7.84
CA ASP A 197 -17.26 13.58 7.20
C ASP A 197 -18.65 13.43 6.57
N GLN A 198 -19.71 13.99 7.18
CA GLN A 198 -21.06 14.01 6.61
C GLN A 198 -21.15 14.86 5.35
N THR A 199 -20.54 16.06 5.35
CA THR A 199 -20.48 16.94 4.18
C THR A 199 -19.60 16.34 3.07
N HIS A 200 -18.50 15.68 3.43
CA HIS A 200 -17.67 14.93 2.47
C HIS A 200 -18.41 13.72 1.89
N THR A 201 -19.17 12.98 2.71
CA THR A 201 -20.00 11.85 2.27
C THR A 201 -21.16 12.31 1.37
N GLN A 202 -21.77 13.46 1.66
CA GLN A 202 -22.77 14.09 0.76
C GLN A 202 -22.14 14.55 -0.56
N SER A 203 -20.93 15.11 -0.53
CA SER A 203 -20.17 15.44 -1.75
C SER A 203 -19.86 14.20 -2.59
N PHE A 204 -19.54 13.06 -1.98
CA PHE A 204 -19.33 11.79 -2.69
C PHE A 204 -20.63 11.10 -3.12
N SER A 205 -21.78 11.48 -2.56
CA SER A 205 -23.07 10.94 -2.98
C SER A 205 -23.50 11.48 -4.35
N SER A 206 -22.87 12.55 -4.84
CA SER A 206 -22.97 13.00 -6.24
C SER A 206 -22.14 12.16 -7.23
N ALA A 207 -21.22 11.29 -6.74
CA ALA A 207 -20.38 10.39 -7.55
C ALA A 207 -21.01 9.00 -7.78
N ALA A 208 -22.35 8.91 -7.81
CA ALA A 208 -23.10 7.67 -8.03
C ALA A 208 -22.85 6.99 -9.42
N LYS A 209 -22.08 7.61 -10.33
CA LYS A 209 -21.73 7.04 -11.65
C LYS A 209 -20.55 6.04 -11.62
N ALA A 210 -19.58 6.23 -10.72
CA ALA A 210 -18.38 5.38 -10.64
C ALA A 210 -18.66 3.90 -10.25
N PRO A 211 -19.56 3.55 -9.32
CA PRO A 211 -19.78 2.14 -8.95
C PRO A 211 -20.45 1.35 -10.07
N VAL A 212 -21.37 1.94 -10.83
CA VAL A 212 -22.03 1.28 -11.96
C VAL A 212 -21.03 1.02 -13.09
N GLN A 213 -20.17 1.98 -13.42
CA GLN A 213 -19.13 1.82 -14.45
C GLN A 213 -18.19 0.66 -14.12
N VAL A 214 -17.71 0.53 -12.87
CA VAL A 214 -16.84 -0.60 -12.49
C VAL A 214 -17.57 -1.94 -12.55
N ILE A 215 -18.86 -1.98 -12.20
CA ILE A 215 -19.67 -3.22 -12.32
C ILE A 215 -19.82 -3.62 -13.80
N VAL A 216 -20.11 -2.66 -14.67
CA VAL A 216 -20.23 -2.90 -16.12
C VAL A 216 -18.91 -3.40 -16.70
N LEU A 217 -17.78 -2.78 -16.34
CA LEU A 217 -16.46 -3.22 -16.82
C LEU A 217 -16.12 -4.65 -16.37
N ARG A 218 -16.45 -5.04 -15.14
CA ARG A 218 -16.27 -6.42 -14.66
C ARG A 218 -17.15 -7.41 -15.41
N ALA A 219 -18.40 -7.03 -15.72
CA ALA A 219 -19.30 -7.85 -16.52
C ALA A 219 -18.78 -8.02 -17.96
N LEU A 220 -18.27 -6.96 -18.58
CA LEU A 220 -17.69 -7.02 -19.93
C LEU A 220 -16.46 -7.92 -19.99
N ALA A 221 -15.55 -7.83 -18.99
CA ALA A 221 -14.41 -8.73 -18.90
C ALA A 221 -14.86 -10.20 -18.78
N PHE A 222 -15.86 -10.48 -17.93
CA PHE A 222 -16.42 -11.82 -17.83
C PHE A 222 -17.00 -12.32 -19.17
N LEU A 223 -17.78 -11.49 -19.87
CA LEU A 223 -18.35 -11.84 -21.17
C LEU A 223 -17.27 -12.14 -22.23
N ALA A 224 -16.21 -11.33 -22.28
CA ALA A 224 -15.07 -11.58 -23.17
C ALA A 224 -14.37 -12.92 -22.86
N CYS A 225 -14.21 -13.26 -21.58
CA CYS A 225 -13.68 -14.56 -21.18
C CYS A 225 -14.60 -15.71 -21.60
N THR A 226 -15.91 -15.59 -21.37
CA THR A 226 -16.86 -16.64 -21.76
C THR A 226 -16.87 -16.88 -23.28
N PHE A 227 -16.72 -15.81 -24.07
CA PHE A 227 -16.58 -15.91 -25.53
C PHE A 227 -15.32 -16.68 -25.94
N LEU A 228 -14.18 -16.43 -25.29
CA LEU A 228 -12.95 -17.18 -25.53
C LEU A 228 -13.08 -18.66 -25.15
N LEU A 229 -13.77 -18.97 -24.04
CA LEU A 229 -14.10 -20.35 -23.69
C LEU A 229 -14.98 -21.01 -24.75
N THR A 230 -16.01 -20.34 -25.24
CA THR A 230 -16.87 -20.93 -26.27
C THR A 230 -16.10 -21.19 -27.57
N ILE A 231 -15.18 -20.31 -27.97
CA ILE A 231 -14.31 -20.58 -29.12
C ILE A 231 -13.44 -21.82 -28.85
N ALA A 232 -12.87 -21.95 -27.65
CA ALA A 232 -12.03 -23.08 -27.30
C ALA A 232 -12.82 -24.42 -27.25
N PHE A 233 -14.11 -24.39 -26.89
CA PHE A 233 -14.98 -25.58 -26.90
C PHE A 233 -15.49 -25.96 -28.29
N TYR A 234 -15.89 -24.99 -29.11
CA TYR A 234 -16.51 -25.25 -30.42
C TYR A 234 -15.50 -25.27 -31.59
N GLY A 235 -14.26 -24.83 -31.39
CA GLY A 235 -13.21 -24.87 -32.39
C GLY A 235 -13.57 -24.09 -33.65
N THR A 236 -13.46 -24.73 -34.83
CA THR A 236 -13.86 -24.15 -36.14
C THR A 236 -15.36 -24.23 -36.41
N SER A 237 -16.12 -24.95 -35.60
CA SER A 237 -17.56 -25.11 -35.79
C SER A 237 -18.29 -23.84 -35.37
N ASN A 238 -19.10 -23.28 -36.27
CA ASN A 238 -19.89 -22.09 -35.99
C ASN A 238 -21.18 -22.49 -35.23
N PRO A 239 -21.34 -22.13 -33.94
CA PRO A 239 -22.54 -22.48 -33.17
C PRO A 239 -23.81 -21.78 -33.67
N PHE A 240 -23.69 -20.86 -34.64
CA PHE A 240 -24.78 -20.10 -35.25
C PHE A 240 -25.12 -20.55 -36.68
N ALA A 241 -24.49 -21.60 -37.20
CA ALA A 241 -24.79 -22.13 -38.54
C ALA A 241 -26.03 -23.06 -38.50
N PRO A 242 -26.99 -22.93 -39.44
CA PRO A 242 -28.04 -23.92 -39.63
C PRO A 242 -27.45 -25.27 -40.06
N GLU A 243 -27.95 -26.37 -39.49
CA GLU A 243 -27.55 -27.72 -39.87
C GLU A 243 -27.94 -27.97 -41.33
N ALA A 244 -26.96 -28.27 -42.18
CA ALA A 244 -27.19 -28.51 -43.61
C ALA A 244 -28.02 -29.79 -43.80
N THR A 245 -29.25 -29.62 -44.27
CA THR A 245 -30.21 -30.70 -44.52
C THR A 245 -29.72 -31.59 -45.68
N LEU A 246 -29.41 -32.86 -45.40
CA LEU A 246 -29.14 -33.88 -46.43
C LEU A 246 -30.43 -34.19 -47.23
N PRO A 247 -30.36 -34.49 -48.55
CA PRO A 247 -31.54 -34.71 -49.39
C PRO A 247 -32.26 -36.04 -49.11
N PRO A 248 -33.56 -36.17 -49.47
CA PRO A 248 -34.41 -37.26 -49.01
C PRO A 248 -34.20 -38.56 -49.81
N ALA A 249 -33.90 -39.65 -49.12
CA ALA A 249 -33.94 -41.00 -49.70
C ALA A 249 -35.37 -41.59 -49.60
N LEU A 250 -35.82 -42.19 -50.70
CA LEU A 250 -37.12 -42.84 -50.93
C LEU A 250 -37.42 -44.03 -49.96
N PRO A 251 -38.69 -44.41 -49.72
CA PRO A 251 -39.07 -45.56 -48.87
C PRO A 251 -39.39 -46.82 -49.72
N PRO A 252 -39.82 -47.95 -49.11
CA PRO A 252 -39.22 -48.71 -48.01
C PRO A 252 -39.02 -50.20 -48.41
N GLY A 253 -38.07 -50.90 -47.78
CA GLY A 253 -37.90 -52.34 -48.01
C GLY A 253 -37.28 -53.08 -46.83
N GLY A 254 -38.11 -53.81 -46.09
CA GLY A 254 -37.78 -55.11 -45.49
C GLY A 254 -36.90 -55.16 -44.23
N ASN A 255 -37.58 -55.33 -43.08
CA ASN A 255 -37.25 -56.16 -41.91
C ASN A 255 -35.82 -56.23 -41.35
N GLY A 256 -35.68 -55.75 -40.11
CA GLY A 256 -34.62 -56.17 -39.18
C GLY A 256 -34.79 -55.50 -37.82
N SER A 257 -35.18 -56.28 -36.81
CA SER A 257 -35.33 -55.85 -35.42
C SER A 257 -34.01 -55.37 -34.81
N ALA A 258 -34.00 -54.18 -34.19
CA ALA A 258 -33.06 -53.82 -33.13
C ALA A 258 -33.66 -52.69 -32.26
N ALA A 259 -33.38 -52.77 -30.95
CA ALA A 259 -33.95 -51.99 -29.85
C ALA A 259 -33.67 -50.47 -29.92
N PRO A 260 -34.47 -49.61 -29.23
CA PRO A 260 -34.23 -48.18 -29.18
C PRO A 260 -33.23 -47.85 -28.07
N ASP A 261 -31.99 -47.51 -28.43
CA ASP A 261 -31.08 -46.83 -27.51
C ASP A 261 -31.40 -45.32 -27.54
N ASN A 262 -32.16 -44.90 -26.53
CA ASN A 262 -32.37 -43.50 -26.17
C ASN A 262 -31.10 -42.95 -25.52
N GLY A 263 -30.39 -42.09 -26.24
CA GLY A 263 -29.21 -41.37 -25.74
C GLY A 263 -29.08 -39.99 -26.37
N THR A 264 -30.18 -39.22 -26.47
CA THR A 264 -30.17 -37.86 -27.01
C THR A 264 -29.58 -36.88 -25.99
N ALA A 265 -28.51 -36.18 -26.38
CA ALA A 265 -27.85 -35.13 -25.62
C ALA A 265 -28.82 -33.94 -25.38
N PRO A 266 -29.18 -33.56 -24.13
CA PRO A 266 -30.27 -32.60 -23.88
C PRO A 266 -29.92 -31.11 -24.15
N GLY A 267 -28.77 -30.80 -24.74
CA GLY A 267 -28.23 -29.43 -24.79
C GLY A 267 -28.21 -28.77 -26.16
N VAL A 268 -28.21 -29.53 -27.25
CA VAL A 268 -27.99 -29.00 -28.62
C VAL A 268 -29.31 -28.48 -29.21
N ASP A 269 -30.40 -29.21 -29.00
CA ASP A 269 -31.72 -28.91 -29.57
C ASP A 269 -32.31 -27.59 -28.99
N GLY A 270 -32.08 -27.33 -27.69
CA GLY A 270 -32.59 -26.12 -27.03
C GLY A 270 -31.91 -24.82 -27.49
N TRP A 271 -30.62 -24.86 -27.83
CA TRP A 271 -29.88 -23.69 -28.32
C TRP A 271 -30.29 -23.36 -29.76
N GLN A 272 -30.44 -24.37 -30.63
CA GLN A 272 -30.93 -24.18 -31.99
C GLN A 272 -32.37 -23.62 -32.00
N GLN A 273 -33.22 -24.07 -31.08
CA GLN A 273 -34.58 -23.54 -30.95
C GLN A 273 -34.63 -22.09 -30.44
N LEU A 274 -33.66 -21.66 -29.62
CA LEU A 274 -33.52 -20.27 -29.19
C LEU A 274 -32.99 -19.36 -30.32
N LEU A 275 -32.07 -19.88 -31.15
CA LEU A 275 -31.55 -19.17 -32.33
C LEU A 275 -32.63 -18.94 -33.38
N GLY A 276 -33.58 -19.87 -33.53
CA GLY A 276 -34.73 -19.71 -34.41
C GLY A 276 -35.72 -18.60 -34.00
N LEU A 277 -35.61 -18.06 -32.78
CA LEU A 277 -36.40 -16.92 -32.30
C LEU A 277 -35.73 -15.57 -32.56
N LEU A 278 -34.49 -15.57 -33.06
CA LEU A 278 -33.71 -14.36 -33.27
C LEU A 278 -34.01 -13.75 -34.65
N PRO A 279 -34.19 -12.42 -34.79
CA PRO A 279 -34.34 -11.78 -36.09
C PRO A 279 -33.17 -12.10 -37.01
N GLU A 280 -33.43 -12.42 -38.28
CA GLU A 280 -32.40 -12.82 -39.26
C GLU A 280 -31.24 -11.81 -39.34
N HIS A 281 -31.55 -10.50 -39.30
CA HIS A 281 -30.54 -9.44 -39.28
C HIS A 281 -29.61 -9.52 -38.06
N ALA A 282 -30.13 -9.91 -36.90
CA ALA A 282 -29.37 -10.00 -35.67
C ALA A 282 -28.52 -11.27 -35.66
N ALA A 283 -29.03 -12.37 -36.22
CA ALA A 283 -28.27 -13.60 -36.41
C ALA A 283 -27.09 -13.39 -37.38
N GLU A 284 -27.27 -12.65 -38.47
CA GLU A 284 -26.18 -12.27 -39.39
C GLU A 284 -25.10 -11.45 -38.68
N LYS A 285 -25.49 -10.42 -37.90
CA LYS A 285 -24.53 -9.61 -37.15
C LYS A 285 -23.77 -10.40 -36.08
N LEU A 286 -24.42 -11.36 -35.42
CA LEU A 286 -23.76 -12.25 -34.47
C LEU A 286 -22.77 -13.20 -35.17
N ARG A 287 -23.10 -13.71 -36.36
CA ARG A 287 -22.18 -14.54 -37.16
C ARG A 287 -20.96 -13.75 -37.61
N GLU A 288 -21.14 -12.52 -38.09
CA GLU A 288 -20.04 -11.61 -38.43
C GLU A 288 -19.14 -11.34 -37.21
N ALA A 289 -19.75 -11.02 -36.06
CA ALA A 289 -19.01 -10.76 -34.83
C ALA A 289 -18.27 -12.01 -34.30
N TRP A 290 -18.87 -13.20 -34.42
CA TRP A 290 -18.25 -14.47 -34.07
C TRP A 290 -17.02 -14.75 -34.93
N ALA A 291 -17.15 -14.64 -36.27
CA ALA A 291 -16.03 -14.84 -37.20
C ALA A 291 -14.91 -13.81 -36.98
N PHE A 292 -15.28 -12.55 -36.69
CA PHE A 292 -14.32 -11.50 -36.35
C PHE A 292 -13.57 -11.80 -35.04
N GLY A 293 -14.27 -12.21 -33.98
CA GLY A 293 -13.64 -12.56 -32.71
C GLY A 293 -12.79 -13.82 -32.77
N GLN A 294 -13.20 -14.81 -33.57
CA GLN A 294 -12.43 -16.03 -33.81
C GLN A 294 -11.11 -15.76 -34.55
N SER A 295 -11.11 -14.83 -35.51
CA SER A 295 -9.89 -14.43 -36.23
C SER A 295 -8.96 -13.54 -35.40
N HIS A 296 -9.49 -12.84 -34.38
CA HIS A 296 -8.74 -11.86 -33.58
C HIS A 296 -8.73 -12.20 -32.08
N GLN A 297 -8.50 -13.46 -31.70
CA GLN A 297 -8.48 -13.90 -30.29
C GLN A 297 -7.51 -13.08 -29.43
N MET A 298 -6.32 -12.76 -29.96
CA MET A 298 -5.34 -11.86 -29.32
C MET A 298 -5.93 -10.51 -28.93
N GLY A 299 -6.72 -9.92 -29.84
CA GLY A 299 -7.35 -8.61 -29.64
C GLY A 299 -8.42 -8.66 -28.54
N VAL A 300 -9.19 -9.75 -28.49
CA VAL A 300 -10.18 -10.00 -27.42
C VAL A 300 -9.48 -10.12 -26.07
N VAL A 301 -8.34 -10.81 -26.01
CA VAL A 301 -7.55 -10.98 -24.77
C VAL A 301 -6.94 -9.65 -24.30
N ALA A 302 -6.38 -8.87 -25.21
CA ALA A 302 -5.85 -7.55 -24.90
C ALA A 302 -6.95 -6.58 -24.41
N LEU A 303 -8.14 -6.63 -25.02
CA LEU A 303 -9.30 -5.85 -24.59
C LEU A 303 -9.78 -6.28 -23.19
N GLY A 304 -9.82 -7.59 -22.91
CA GLY A 304 -10.10 -8.13 -21.58
C GLY A 304 -9.14 -7.60 -20.51
N LEU A 305 -7.83 -7.64 -20.78
CA LEU A 305 -6.82 -7.08 -19.88
C LEU A 305 -7.01 -5.57 -19.65
N LEU A 306 -7.25 -4.80 -20.72
CA LEU A 306 -7.46 -3.36 -20.63
C LEU A 306 -8.70 -3.01 -19.79
N THR A 307 -9.80 -3.75 -19.96
CA THR A 307 -11.02 -3.54 -19.17
C THR A 307 -10.80 -3.83 -17.69
N CYS A 308 -10.02 -4.86 -17.35
CA CYS A 308 -9.61 -5.13 -15.97
C CYS A 308 -8.75 -4.01 -15.36
N LEU A 309 -7.75 -3.52 -16.10
CA LEU A 309 -6.90 -2.41 -15.65
C LEU A 309 -7.72 -1.12 -15.43
N LEU A 310 -8.63 -0.80 -16.36
CA LEU A 310 -9.51 0.36 -16.24
C LEU A 310 -10.46 0.24 -15.04
N ALA A 311 -11.00 -0.96 -14.79
CA ALA A 311 -11.82 -1.23 -13.62
C ALA A 311 -11.05 -1.02 -12.30
N MET A 312 -9.77 -1.40 -12.25
CA MET A 312 -8.90 -1.17 -11.09
C MET A 312 -8.59 0.31 -10.86
N LEU A 313 -8.31 1.06 -11.93
CA LEU A 313 -8.06 2.51 -11.85
C LEU A 313 -9.30 3.27 -11.35
N LEU A 314 -10.49 2.90 -11.84
CA LEU A 314 -11.75 3.54 -11.46
C LEU A 314 -12.26 3.12 -10.07
N ALA A 315 -11.90 1.93 -9.58
CA ALA A 315 -12.30 1.48 -8.25
C ALA A 315 -11.62 2.26 -7.11
N GLY A 316 -10.42 2.80 -7.35
CA GLY A 316 -9.62 3.53 -6.35
C GLY A 316 -9.11 2.67 -5.19
N ARG A 317 -8.24 3.24 -4.34
CA ARG A 317 -7.51 2.52 -3.27
C ARG A 317 -8.40 1.82 -2.24
N ILE A 318 -9.65 2.25 -2.07
CA ILE A 318 -10.54 1.78 -0.99
C ILE A 318 -11.47 0.65 -1.46
N ARG A 319 -11.69 0.48 -2.77
CA ARG A 319 -12.60 -0.54 -3.33
C ARG A 319 -11.90 -1.62 -4.16
N LEU A 320 -10.57 -1.55 -4.30
CA LEU A 320 -9.77 -2.57 -4.97
C LEU A 320 -9.77 -3.84 -4.13
N ARG A 321 -10.28 -4.94 -4.69
CA ARG A 321 -10.30 -6.24 -4.02
C ARG A 321 -9.12 -7.06 -4.52
N ARG A 322 -8.59 -7.94 -3.67
CA ARG A 322 -7.52 -8.89 -4.08
C ARG A 322 -7.92 -9.69 -5.32
N ILE A 323 -9.20 -10.00 -5.47
CA ILE A 323 -9.75 -10.73 -6.63
C ILE A 323 -9.59 -9.97 -7.96
N ASP A 324 -9.62 -8.63 -7.95
CA ASP A 324 -9.44 -7.81 -9.16
C ASP A 324 -7.99 -7.89 -9.66
N ALA A 325 -7.03 -7.93 -8.73
CA ALA A 325 -5.61 -8.14 -9.05
C ALA A 325 -5.36 -9.54 -9.59
N PHE A 326 -5.94 -10.58 -8.97
CA PHE A 326 -5.86 -11.95 -9.49
C PHE A 326 -6.45 -12.08 -10.90
N SER A 327 -7.62 -11.47 -11.15
CA SER A 327 -8.23 -11.45 -12.48
C SER A 327 -7.32 -10.79 -13.52
N THR A 328 -6.73 -9.64 -13.21
CA THR A 328 -5.80 -8.93 -14.11
C THR A 328 -4.55 -9.76 -14.42
N CYS A 329 -3.98 -10.43 -13.41
CA CYS A 329 -2.84 -11.33 -13.61
C CYS A 329 -3.19 -12.51 -14.53
N LEU A 330 -4.39 -13.08 -14.40
CA LEU A 330 -4.85 -14.16 -15.29
C LEU A 330 -5.02 -13.69 -16.73
N TRP A 331 -5.57 -12.50 -16.96
CA TRP A 331 -5.63 -11.90 -18.30
C TRP A 331 -4.25 -11.61 -18.89
N ALA A 332 -3.30 -11.15 -18.08
CA ALA A 332 -1.92 -10.93 -18.52
C ALA A 332 -1.22 -12.25 -18.87
N LEU A 333 -1.44 -13.31 -18.07
CA LEU A 333 -0.95 -14.65 -18.36
C LEU A 333 -1.54 -15.19 -19.66
N LEU A 334 -2.86 -15.05 -19.87
CA LEU A 334 -3.52 -15.41 -21.12
C LEU A 334 -2.91 -14.69 -22.31
N LEU A 335 -2.69 -13.38 -22.22
CA LEU A 335 -2.04 -12.60 -23.27
C LEU A 335 -0.63 -13.13 -23.57
N GLY A 336 0.14 -13.47 -22.53
CA GLY A 336 1.46 -14.05 -22.65
C GLY A 336 1.47 -15.41 -23.37
N LEU A 337 0.51 -16.30 -23.08
CA LEU A 337 0.38 -17.60 -23.75
C LEU A 337 0.05 -17.47 -25.24
N HIS A 338 -0.79 -16.49 -25.53
CA HIS A 338 -1.21 -16.13 -26.87
C HIS A 338 -0.08 -15.49 -27.69
N LEU A 339 0.75 -14.65 -27.06
CA LEU A 339 1.99 -14.17 -27.67
C LEU A 339 3.00 -15.31 -27.88
N ALA A 340 3.16 -16.20 -26.89
CA ALA A 340 4.07 -17.35 -26.99
C ALA A 340 3.70 -18.26 -28.17
N GLU A 341 2.42 -18.51 -28.42
CA GLU A 341 1.96 -19.24 -29.61
C GLU A 341 2.40 -18.55 -30.91
N GLN A 342 2.24 -17.22 -31.02
CA GLN A 342 2.67 -16.48 -32.20
C GLN A 342 4.19 -16.55 -32.42
N TYR A 343 4.98 -16.61 -31.35
CA TYR A 343 6.43 -16.75 -31.44
C TYR A 343 6.88 -18.20 -31.73
N LEU A 344 6.18 -19.20 -31.21
CA LEU A 344 6.51 -20.63 -31.35
C LEU A 344 5.92 -21.29 -32.60
N GLN A 345 5.42 -20.52 -33.59
CA GLN A 345 4.74 -20.98 -34.82
C GLN A 345 5.36 -22.19 -35.55
N ALA A 346 6.64 -22.53 -35.33
CA ALA A 346 7.32 -23.68 -35.92
C ALA A 346 7.09 -25.03 -35.21
N ALA A 347 6.62 -25.04 -33.94
CA ALA A 347 6.31 -26.25 -33.19
C ALA A 347 5.41 -25.93 -31.98
N SER A 348 4.11 -25.68 -32.22
CA SER A 348 3.14 -25.44 -31.14
C SER A 348 3.00 -26.71 -30.28
N PRO A 349 3.46 -26.72 -29.02
CA PRO A 349 3.36 -27.91 -28.20
C PRO A 349 1.92 -28.13 -27.74
N GLY A 350 1.42 -29.37 -27.75
CA GLY A 350 0.05 -29.68 -27.30
C GLY A 350 -0.25 -29.28 -25.85
N TRP A 351 0.78 -29.11 -25.00
CA TRP A 351 0.60 -28.59 -23.64
C TRP A 351 0.20 -27.11 -23.60
N LEU A 352 0.55 -26.33 -24.64
CA LEU A 352 0.26 -24.89 -24.70
C LEU A 352 -1.26 -24.66 -24.84
N GLU A 353 -1.94 -25.46 -25.66
CA GLU A 353 -3.39 -25.41 -25.82
C GLU A 353 -4.13 -25.79 -24.54
N THR A 354 -3.69 -26.87 -23.88
CA THR A 354 -4.23 -27.29 -22.58
C THR A 354 -4.05 -26.19 -21.52
N LEU A 355 -2.90 -25.51 -21.53
CA LEU A 355 -2.59 -24.43 -20.60
C LEU A 355 -3.45 -23.18 -20.88
N LYS A 356 -3.66 -22.81 -22.15
CA LYS A 356 -4.59 -21.73 -22.53
C LYS A 356 -6.00 -22.05 -22.06
N PHE A 357 -6.50 -23.24 -22.37
CA PHE A 357 -7.84 -23.66 -21.97
C PHE A 357 -8.03 -23.63 -20.44
N SER A 358 -7.06 -24.16 -19.69
CA SER A 358 -7.06 -24.12 -18.23
C SER A 358 -7.06 -22.68 -17.68
N THR A 359 -6.21 -21.82 -18.25
CA THR A 359 -6.10 -20.42 -17.83
C THR A 359 -7.36 -19.63 -18.17
N THR A 360 -7.98 -19.88 -19.33
CA THR A 360 -9.24 -19.23 -19.74
C THR A 360 -10.38 -19.67 -18.81
N SER A 361 -10.44 -20.96 -18.45
CA SER A 361 -11.43 -21.49 -17.50
C SER A 361 -11.30 -20.84 -16.13
N LEU A 362 -10.07 -20.73 -15.62
CA LEU A 362 -9.79 -20.04 -14.35
C LEU A 362 -10.13 -18.55 -14.41
N CYS A 363 -9.82 -17.88 -15.52
CA CYS A 363 -10.15 -16.48 -15.75
C CYS A 363 -11.66 -16.23 -15.69
N CYS A 364 -12.46 -17.16 -16.21
CA CYS A 364 -13.91 -17.05 -16.22
C CYS A 364 -14.52 -17.28 -14.83
N LEU A 365 -14.00 -18.24 -14.05
CA LEU A 365 -14.42 -18.45 -12.66
C LEU A 365 -14.12 -17.22 -11.79
N VAL A 366 -12.92 -16.65 -11.93
CA VAL A 366 -12.51 -15.44 -11.20
C VAL A 366 -13.28 -14.20 -11.70
N GLY A 367 -13.53 -14.09 -13.00
CA GLY A 367 -14.33 -13.01 -13.59
C GLY A 367 -15.78 -13.03 -13.10
N PHE A 368 -16.41 -14.21 -13.04
CA PHE A 368 -17.77 -14.39 -12.53
C PHE A 368 -17.87 -13.96 -11.06
N THR A 369 -16.94 -14.44 -10.22
CA THR A 369 -16.92 -14.10 -8.80
C THR A 369 -16.65 -12.60 -8.58
N ALA A 370 -15.80 -11.98 -9.41
CA ALA A 370 -15.58 -10.54 -9.38
C ALA A 370 -16.84 -9.74 -9.77
N ALA A 371 -17.60 -10.19 -10.78
CA ALA A 371 -18.83 -9.54 -11.23
C ALA A 371 -19.98 -9.69 -10.20
N VAL A 372 -20.17 -10.89 -9.63
CA VAL A 372 -21.29 -11.22 -8.72
C VAL A 372 -21.07 -10.71 -7.30
N ALA A 373 -19.82 -10.68 -6.80
CA ALA A 373 -19.52 -10.24 -5.44
C ALA A 373 -19.78 -8.73 -5.18
N THR A 374 -20.30 -8.00 -6.17
CA THR A 374 -20.60 -6.56 -6.11
C THR A 374 -21.84 -6.22 -5.27
N ARG A 375 -22.65 -7.20 -4.88
CA ARG A 375 -23.93 -7.00 -4.15
C ARG A 375 -23.89 -6.93 -2.62
N LYS A 376 -22.73 -6.92 -1.96
CA LYS A 376 -22.72 -6.62 -0.51
C LYS A 376 -22.85 -5.11 -0.31
N ALA A 377 -24.08 -4.65 -0.12
CA ALA A 377 -24.34 -3.39 0.55
C ALA A 377 -23.51 -3.39 1.84
N THR A 378 -22.49 -2.54 1.90
CA THR A 378 -21.70 -2.33 3.11
C THR A 378 -22.64 -1.71 4.14
N GLY A 379 -23.38 -2.56 4.84
CA GLY A 379 -24.12 -2.18 6.04
C GLY A 379 -23.18 -1.42 6.96
N THR A 380 -23.67 -0.32 7.48
CA THR A 380 -23.02 0.55 8.44
C THR A 380 -22.30 -0.28 9.50
N ARG A 381 -20.98 -0.41 9.35
CA ARG A 381 -20.13 -1.08 10.33
C ARG A 381 -20.24 -0.26 11.61
N ARG A 382 -21.04 -0.73 12.58
CA ARG A 382 -21.05 -0.19 13.94
C ARG A 382 -19.61 -0.26 14.45
N PHE A 383 -19.01 0.91 14.65
CA PHE A 383 -17.71 1.05 15.28
C PHE A 383 -17.87 0.59 16.73
N ARG A 384 -17.27 -0.55 17.08
CA ARG A 384 -17.22 -1.04 18.47
C ARG A 384 -16.07 -0.27 19.13
N PRO A 385 -16.33 0.63 20.11
CA PRO A 385 -15.24 1.28 20.82
C PRO A 385 -14.46 0.19 21.58
N ARG A 386 -13.14 0.15 21.35
CA ARG A 386 -12.22 -0.55 22.24
C ARG A 386 -12.24 0.21 23.57
N SER A 387 -12.65 -0.48 24.63
CA SER A 387 -12.44 -0.04 26.00
C SER A 387 -10.95 0.11 26.25
N LEU A 388 -10.57 1.26 26.80
CA LEU A 388 -9.27 1.48 27.45
C LEU A 388 -9.11 0.53 28.63
#